data_AF-A0A957N9J6-F1
#
_entry.id   AF-A0A957N9J6-F1
#
_cell.length_a   1.000
_cell.length_b   1.000
_cell.length_c   1.000
_cell.angle_alpha   90.00
_cell.angle_beta   90.00
_cell.angle_gamma   90.00
#
_symmetry.space_group_name_H-M   'P 1'
#
loop_
_entity.id
_entity.type
_entity.pdbx_description
1 polymer ?
#
loop_
_entity_poly.entity_id
_entity_poly.type
_entity_poly.pdbx_seq_one_letter_code
_entity_poly.pdbx_strand_id
1 'polypeptide(L)' 'MCTDIPIIGGEYKTEPEDFRVDELPHTRWSGAGDYLYLRIEKRRMGTPTLTQYIHNHLEVPFPS' A
#
# COMPACT_ATOMS: atom_id res chain seq x y z
N MET A 1 17.94 15.11 25.05
CA MET A 1 18.19 14.79 23.62
C MET A 1 19.16 13.63 23.59
N CYS A 2 18.92 12.59 22.78
CA CYS A 2 19.80 11.42 22.73
C CYS A 2 21.05 11.80 21.91
N THR A 3 22.19 11.99 22.57
CA THR A 3 23.45 12.51 21.99
C THR A 3 24.35 11.45 21.37
N ASP A 4 24.03 10.17 21.56
CA ASP A 4 24.92 9.06 21.21
C ASP A 4 24.65 8.49 19.80
N ILE A 5 23.67 9.03 19.08
CA ILE A 5 23.34 8.61 17.71
C ILE A 5 23.73 9.75 16.76
N PRO A 6 24.68 9.54 15.84
CA PRO A 6 25.03 10.54 14.84
C PRO A 6 23.81 10.80 13.94
N ILE A 7 23.51 12.08 13.71
CA ILE A 7 22.47 12.49 12.75
C ILE A 7 23.00 12.18 11.36
N ILE A 8 22.24 11.40 10.60
CA ILE A 8 22.54 11.09 9.20
C ILE A 8 21.64 11.96 8.33
N GLY A 9 22.26 12.77 7.46
CA GLY A 9 21.55 13.49 6.39
C GLY A 9 21.40 12.62 5.14
N GLY A 10 20.59 13.04 4.18
CA GLY A 10 20.42 12.33 2.91
C GLY A 10 19.18 12.79 2.16
N GLU A 11 19.02 12.27 0.95
CA GLU A 11 17.81 12.44 0.17
C GLU A 11 16.89 11.23 0.39
N TYR A 12 15.58 11.45 0.37
CA TYR A 12 14.58 10.43 0.68
C TYR A 12 13.53 10.39 -0.42
N LYS A 13 13.18 9.18 -0.88
CA LYS A 13 12.22 8.96 -1.98
C LYS A 13 12.60 9.69 -3.28
N THR A 14 13.88 9.67 -3.63
CA THR A 14 14.39 10.25 -4.88
C THR A 14 13.76 9.58 -6.10
N GLU A 15 13.62 8.26 -6.07
CA GLU A 15 12.83 7.46 -7.01
C GLU A 15 11.80 6.60 -6.25
N PRO A 16 10.72 6.15 -6.91
CA PRO A 16 9.73 5.27 -6.27
C PRO A 16 10.33 4.01 -5.66
N GLU A 17 11.37 3.47 -6.30
CA GLU A 17 12.03 2.23 -5.89
C GLU A 17 12.85 2.40 -4.60
N ASP A 18 13.24 3.63 -4.23
CA ASP A 18 13.88 3.92 -2.93
C ASP A 18 12.92 3.75 -1.75
N PHE A 19 11.62 3.58 -2.03
CA PHE A 19 10.60 3.33 -1.03
C PHE A 19 9.57 2.32 -1.53
N ARG A 20 9.86 1.04 -1.34
CA ARG A 20 8.92 -0.07 -1.51
C ARG A 20 8.34 -0.51 -0.17
N VAL A 21 7.03 -0.76 -0.16
CA VAL A 21 6.32 -1.29 1.01
C VAL A 21 5.60 -2.57 0.58
N ASP A 22 5.85 -3.67 1.30
CA ASP A 22 5.08 -4.90 1.18
C ASP A 22 4.23 -5.04 2.46
N GLU A 23 2.90 -4.94 2.30
CA GLU A 23 1.97 -5.06 3.43
C GLU A 23 1.93 -6.49 3.96
N LEU A 24 1.97 -6.64 5.28
CA LEU A 24 1.82 -7.93 5.97
C LEU A 24 0.39 -8.06 6.49
N PRO A 25 -0.46 -8.93 5.90
CA PRO A 25 -1.82 -9.12 6.37
C PRO A 25 -1.85 -9.71 7.78
N HIS A 26 -2.70 -9.16 8.66
CA HIS A 26 -2.89 -9.71 10.00
C HIS A 26 -3.72 -11.00 10.02
N THR A 27 -4.51 -11.22 8.96
CA THR A 27 -5.47 -12.34 8.87
C THR A 27 -5.06 -13.32 7.77
N ARG A 28 -5.20 -14.61 8.05
CA ARG A 28 -5.03 -15.67 7.03
C ARG A 28 -6.24 -15.68 6.09
N TRP A 29 -5.97 -15.75 4.79
CA TRP A 29 -7.02 -15.91 3.79
C TRP A 29 -7.61 -17.32 3.85
N SER A 30 -8.93 -17.42 4.01
CA SER A 30 -9.67 -18.67 4.16
C SER A 30 -9.89 -19.42 2.84
N GLY A 31 -9.72 -18.75 1.70
CA GLY A 31 -10.03 -19.30 0.36
C GLY A 31 -11.52 -19.39 0.04
N ALA A 32 -12.40 -19.03 0.99
CA ALA A 32 -13.85 -18.99 0.83
C ALA A 32 -14.45 -17.94 1.80
N GLY A 33 -15.57 -17.35 1.43
CA GLY A 33 -16.29 -16.36 2.23
C GLY A 33 -16.91 -15.27 1.36
N ASP A 34 -17.43 -14.24 2.01
CA ASP A 34 -18.15 -13.13 1.35
C ASP A 34 -17.20 -12.13 0.67
N TYR A 35 -15.91 -12.18 0.98
CA TYR A 35 -14.91 -11.22 0.51
C TYR A 35 -13.78 -11.90 -0.27
N LEU A 36 -13.39 -11.24 -1.37
CA LEU A 36 -12.19 -11.57 -2.14
C LEU A 36 -11.04 -10.66 -1.69
N TYR A 37 -9.97 -11.27 -1.17
CA TYR A 37 -8.73 -10.56 -0.86
C TYR A 37 -7.80 -10.57 -2.06
N LEU A 38 -7.33 -9.39 -2.48
CA LEU A 38 -6.40 -9.20 -3.59
C LEU A 38 -5.11 -8.55 -3.09
N ARG A 39 -3.95 -9.13 -3.43
CA ARG A 39 -2.66 -8.45 -3.26
C ARG A 39 -2.38 -7.62 -4.51
N ILE A 40 -2.28 -6.30 -4.36
CA ILE A 40 -2.08 -5.37 -5.47
C ILE A 40 -0.74 -4.67 -5.31
N GLU A 41 0.09 -4.73 -6.35
CA GLU A 41 1.29 -3.90 -6.44
C GLU A 41 0.95 -2.61 -7.20
N LYS A 42 1.26 -1.45 -6.60
CA LYS A 42 0.97 -0.14 -7.17
C LYS A 42 2.21 0.75 -7.17
N ARG A 43 2.39 1.52 -8.25
CA ARG A 43 3.51 2.46 -8.42
C ARG A 43 2.97 3.86 -8.69
N ARG A 44 3.49 4.86 -7.96
CA ARG A 44 3.08 6.28 -8.08
C ARG A 44 1.55 6.50 -8.01
N MET A 45 0.85 5.64 -7.27
CA MET A 45 -0.61 5.68 -7.14
C MET A 45 -1.01 5.63 -5.66
N GLY A 46 -1.80 6.62 -5.25
CA GLY A 46 -2.41 6.67 -3.92
C GLY A 46 -3.58 5.68 -3.79
N THR A 47 -3.89 5.27 -2.56
CA THR A 47 -5.00 4.35 -2.29
C THR A 47 -6.35 4.86 -2.81
N PRO A 48 -6.75 6.14 -2.66
CA PRO A 48 -8.02 6.62 -3.19
C PRO A 48 -8.16 6.47 -4.72
N THR A 49 -7.09 6.80 -5.46
CA THR A 49 -7.05 6.65 -6.93
C THR A 49 -7.15 5.18 -7.34
N LEU A 50 -6.47 4.28 -6.62
CA LEU A 50 -6.56 2.85 -6.87
C LEU A 50 -7.98 2.33 -6.60
N THR A 51 -8.61 2.73 -5.51
CA THR A 51 -9.98 2.33 -5.18
C THR A 51 -10.97 2.76 -6.26
N GLN A 52 -10.85 4.01 -6.75
CA GLN A 52 -11.69 4.49 -7.85
C GLN A 52 -11.45 3.69 -9.15
N TYR A 53 -10.17 3.38 -9.43
CA TYR A 53 -9.81 2.57 -10.60
C TYR A 53 -10.45 1.18 -10.54
N ILE A 54 -10.36 0.50 -9.39
CA ILE A 54 -10.94 -0.82 -9.17
C ILE A 54 -12.47 -0.77 -9.31
N HIS A 55 -13.14 0.18 -8.66
CA HIS A 55 -14.59 0.38 -8.78
C HIS A 55 -15.04 0.50 -10.23
N ASN A 56 -14.36 1.35 -11.01
CA ASN A 56 -14.71 1.61 -12.41
C ASN A 56 -14.54 0.40 -13.34
N HIS A 57 -13.68 -0.57 -12.99
CA HIS A 57 -13.34 -1.68 -13.88
C HIS A 57 -13.85 -3.05 -13.43
N LEU A 58 -14.16 -3.21 -12.15
CA LEU A 58 -14.55 -4.51 -11.55
C LEU A 58 -15.98 -4.52 -11.02
N GLU A 59 -16.76 -3.45 -11.26
CA GLU A 59 -18.17 -3.34 -10.85
C GLU A 59 -18.39 -3.58 -9.35
N VAL A 60 -17.38 -3.29 -8.53
CA VAL A 60 -17.43 -3.43 -7.07
C VAL A 60 -17.89 -2.13 -6.41
N PRO A 61 -18.59 -2.17 -5.26
CA PRO A 61 -19.00 -0.97 -4.54
C PRO A 61 -17.83 -0.05 -4.20
N PHE A 62 -18.03 1.28 -4.27
CA PHE A 62 -17.05 2.25 -3.77
C PHE A 62 -17.24 2.40 -2.25
N PRO A 63 -16.18 2.30 -1.43
CA PRO A 63 -16.31 2.46 0.01
C PRO A 63 -16.70 3.91 0.34
N SER A 64 -17.78 4.06 1.13
CA SER A 64 -18.30 5.34 1.64
C SER A 64 -17.35 6.03 2.60
#